data_AF-A0A7C3SIF4-F1
#
_entry.id   AF-A0A7C3SIF4-F1
#
_cell.length_a   1.000
_cell.length_b   1.000
_cell.length_c   1.000
_cell.angle_alpha   90.00
_cell.angle_beta   90.00
_cell.angle_gamma   90.00
#
_symmetry.space_group_name_H-M   'P 1'
#
loop_
_entity.id
_entity.type
_entity.pdbx_description
1 polymer ?
#
loop_
_entity_poly.entity_id
_entity_poly.type
_entity_poly.pdbx_seq_one_letter_code
_entity_poly.pdbx_strand_id
1 'polypeptide(L)'
;MYEAGATTAEIAKLFGISRRMVQHDLKVAPKLLKEAALNQDGGEILGTEIAFWQQIIRQAMRDYQTAQTENAKIGFLRVASEARAKLQGLYERTGLITTIPTRFSLEEGNPFSDPEFRKKYMALMKEARGKGIPVFGL
;
A
#
# COMPACT_ATOMS: atom_id res chain seq x y z
N MET A 1 10.56 -27.62 -30.36
CA MET A 1 11.04 -26.55 -29.46
C MET A 1 9.79 -25.99 -28.78
N TYR A 2 9.68 -26.19 -27.47
CA TYR A 2 8.56 -25.71 -26.67
C TYR A 2 8.97 -24.35 -26.10
N GLU A 3 8.20 -23.31 -26.38
CA GLU A 3 8.38 -21.98 -25.78
C GLU A 3 7.08 -21.60 -25.07
N ALA A 4 7.19 -21.23 -23.78
CA ALA A 4 6.05 -20.92 -22.91
C ALA A 4 4.95 -22.02 -22.83
N GLY A 5 5.33 -23.29 -22.97
CA GLY A 5 4.39 -24.43 -22.88
C GLY A 5 3.62 -24.76 -24.16
N ALA A 6 3.85 -24.02 -25.25
CA ALA A 6 3.28 -24.31 -26.58
C ALA A 6 4.37 -24.53 -27.63
N THR A 7 4.06 -25.32 -28.65
CA THR A 7 4.95 -25.50 -29.81
C THR A 7 4.80 -24.33 -30.78
N THR A 8 5.87 -24.03 -31.53
CA THR A 8 5.82 -22.99 -32.59
C THR A 8 4.73 -23.24 -33.64
N ALA A 9 4.30 -24.50 -33.80
CA ALA A 9 3.21 -24.88 -34.69
C ALA A 9 1.83 -24.49 -34.13
N GLU A 10 1.62 -24.65 -32.83
CA GLU A 10 0.39 -24.26 -32.13
C GLU A 10 0.26 -22.74 -32.08
N ILE A 11 1.36 -22.04 -31.78
CA ILE A 11 1.40 -20.57 -31.80
C ILE A 11 1.08 -20.04 -33.20
N ALA A 12 1.71 -20.60 -34.24
CA ALA A 12 1.44 -20.23 -35.64
C ALA A 12 -0.04 -20.40 -36.01
N LYS A 13 -0.67 -21.50 -35.59
CA LYS A 13 -2.09 -21.79 -35.85
C LYS A 13 -3.01 -20.84 -35.08
N LEU A 14 -2.69 -20.54 -33.81
CA LEU A 14 -3.50 -19.67 -32.97
C LEU A 14 -3.55 -18.23 -33.48
N PHE A 15 -2.42 -17.71 -33.94
CA PHE A 15 -2.27 -16.33 -34.39
C PHE A 15 -2.39 -16.15 -35.92
N GLY A 16 -2.63 -17.24 -36.67
CA GLY A 16 -2.79 -17.19 -38.13
C GLY A 16 -1.52 -16.77 -38.89
N ILE A 17 -0.34 -17.00 -38.32
CA ILE A 17 0.96 -16.59 -38.88
C ILE A 17 1.83 -17.80 -39.26
N SER A 18 2.86 -17.56 -40.06
CA SER A 18 3.77 -18.64 -40.46
C SER A 18 4.68 -19.08 -39.31
N ARG A 19 5.06 -20.36 -39.27
CA ARG A 19 6.04 -20.87 -38.29
C ARG A 19 7.39 -20.14 -38.35
N ARG A 20 7.79 -19.65 -39.52
CA ARG A 20 9.01 -18.85 -39.70
C ARG A 20 8.89 -17.49 -39.01
N MET A 21 7.72 -16.83 -39.11
CA MET A 21 7.44 -15.60 -38.37
C MET A 21 7.46 -15.83 -36.87
N VAL A 22 6.83 -16.90 -36.37
CA VAL A 22 6.90 -17.25 -34.93
C VAL A 22 8.35 -17.38 -34.46
N GLN A 23 9.20 -18.12 -35.19
CA GLN A 23 10.61 -18.27 -34.82
C GLN A 23 11.40 -16.97 -34.90
N HIS A 24 11.07 -16.10 -35.85
CA HIS A 24 11.67 -14.76 -35.94
C HIS A 24 11.25 -13.94 -34.72
N ASP A 25 9.96 -13.86 -34.42
CA ASP A 25 9.41 -13.05 -33.34
C ASP A 25 9.92 -13.51 -31.97
N LEU A 26 10.04 -14.82 -31.74
CA LEU A 26 10.64 -15.37 -30.52
C LEU A 26 12.12 -14.97 -30.35
N LYS A 27 12.87 -14.82 -31.45
CA LYS A 27 14.26 -14.32 -31.40
C LYS A 27 14.33 -12.82 -31.11
N VAL A 28 13.38 -12.03 -31.61
CA VAL A 28 13.38 -10.57 -31.43
C VAL A 28 12.68 -10.15 -30.12
N ALA A 29 11.77 -10.98 -29.59
CA ALA A 29 10.97 -10.69 -28.40
C ALA A 29 11.79 -10.26 -27.17
N PRO A 30 12.93 -10.89 -26.80
CA PRO A 30 13.73 -10.43 -25.67
C PRO A 30 14.29 -9.01 -25.86
N LYS A 31 14.65 -8.65 -27.10
CA LYS A 31 15.16 -7.32 -27.44
C LYS A 31 14.03 -6.29 -27.38
N LEU A 32 12.87 -6.60 -27.98
CA LEU A 32 11.69 -5.73 -27.93
C LEU A 32 11.18 -5.53 -26.51
N LEU A 33 11.19 -6.56 -25.68
CA LEU A 33 10.83 -6.46 -24.26
C LEU A 33 11.77 -5.50 -23.52
N LYS A 34 13.08 -5.61 -23.78
CA LYS A 34 14.08 -4.70 -23.18
C LYS A 34 13.90 -3.26 -23.66
N GLU A 35 13.66 -3.05 -24.95
CA GLU A 35 13.37 -1.72 -25.51
C GLU A 35 12.06 -1.15 -24.97
N ALA A 36 11.01 -1.95 -24.86
CA ALA A 36 9.73 -1.55 -24.27
C ALA A 36 9.87 -1.18 -22.79
N ALA A 37 10.64 -1.95 -22.01
CA ALA A 37 10.92 -1.65 -20.61
C ALA A 37 11.76 -0.36 -20.44
N LEU A 38 12.67 -0.07 -21.37
CA LEU A 38 13.46 1.16 -21.37
C LEU A 38 12.65 2.40 -21.80
N ASN A 39 11.65 2.20 -22.66
CA ASN A 39 10.75 3.26 -23.14
C ASN A 39 9.53 3.45 -22.24
N GLN A 40 9.36 2.61 -21.21
CA GLN A 40 8.27 2.74 -20.25
C GLN A 40 8.59 3.92 -19.32
N ASP A 41 7.69 4.92 -19.27
CA ASP A 41 7.83 6.03 -18.34
C ASP A 41 7.53 5.54 -16.91
N GLY A 42 8.56 4.98 -16.27
CA GLY A 42 8.49 4.54 -14.89
C GLY A 42 8.12 5.67 -13.91
N GLY A 43 8.37 6.92 -14.29
CA GLY A 43 7.99 8.10 -13.50
C GLY A 43 6.49 8.36 -13.55
N GLU A 44 5.87 8.28 -14.72
CA GLU A 44 4.41 8.46 -14.89
C GLU A 44 3.62 7.37 -14.15
N ILE A 45 4.04 6.11 -14.27
CA ILE A 45 3.40 4.97 -13.58
C ILE A 45 3.53 5.16 -12.06
N LEU A 46 4.72 5.49 -11.59
CA LEU A 46 4.97 5.71 -10.17
C LEU A 46 4.14 6.89 -9.62
N GLY A 47 4.11 8.01 -10.35
CA GLY A 47 3.33 9.19 -9.98
C GLY A 47 1.84 8.89 -9.91
N THR A 48 1.31 8.12 -10.86
CA THR A 48 -0.09 7.67 -10.88
C THR A 48 -0.42 6.81 -9.67
N GLU A 49 0.46 5.88 -9.30
CA GLU A 49 0.24 5.00 -8.17
C GLU A 49 0.34 5.75 -6.82
N ILE A 50 1.27 6.70 -6.68
CA ILE A 50 1.34 7.62 -5.54
C ILE A 50 0.02 8.40 -5.41
N ALA A 51 -0.45 9.00 -6.50
CA ALA A 51 -1.67 9.80 -6.51
C ALA A 51 -2.90 8.98 -6.11
N PHE A 52 -2.99 7.74 -6.60
CA PHE A 52 -4.05 6.80 -6.28
C PHE A 52 -4.12 6.51 -4.77
N TRP A 53 -3.01 6.13 -4.14
CA TRP A 53 -2.99 5.84 -2.70
C TRP A 53 -3.28 7.08 -1.86
N GLN A 54 -2.77 8.25 -2.26
CA GLN A 54 -3.11 9.52 -1.61
C GLN A 54 -4.60 9.87 -1.74
N GLN A 55 -5.24 9.52 -2.85
CA GLN A 55 -6.68 9.73 -3.04
C GLN A 55 -7.49 8.80 -2.13
N ILE A 56 -7.11 7.52 -2.01
CA ILE A 56 -7.77 6.58 -1.08
C ILE A 56 -7.69 7.10 0.36
N ILE A 57 -6.51 7.56 0.80
CA ILE A 57 -6.35 8.13 2.16
C ILE A 57 -7.26 9.34 2.33
N ARG A 58 -7.29 10.26 1.36
CA ARG A 58 -8.16 11.45 1.43
C ARG A 58 -9.64 11.07 1.50
N GLN A 59 -10.07 10.11 0.68
CA GLN A 59 -11.46 9.67 0.65
C GLN A 59 -11.86 9.00 1.97
N ALA A 60 -11.06 8.04 2.44
CA ALA A 60 -11.31 7.35 3.70
C ALA A 60 -11.37 8.33 4.89
N MET A 61 -10.49 9.34 4.92
CA MET A 61 -10.52 10.35 5.98
C MET A 61 -11.74 11.29 5.91
N ARG A 62 -12.26 11.58 4.70
CA ARG A 62 -13.54 12.30 4.55
C ARG A 62 -14.70 11.45 5.06
N ASP A 63 -14.74 10.18 4.64
CA ASP A 63 -15.80 9.26 5.03
C ASP A 63 -15.80 9.02 6.56
N TYR A 64 -14.60 8.97 7.17
CA TYR A 64 -14.44 8.98 8.62
C TYR A 64 -15.08 10.20 9.30
N GLN A 65 -14.88 11.40 8.75
CA GLN A 65 -15.43 12.63 9.31
C GLN A 65 -16.96 12.68 9.20
N THR A 66 -17.53 12.12 8.14
CA THR A 66 -18.98 12.12 7.89
C THR A 66 -19.72 10.92 8.49
N ALA A 67 -18.98 9.88 8.92
CA ALA A 67 -19.55 8.67 9.51
C ALA A 67 -20.28 8.96 10.82
N GLN A 68 -21.52 8.46 10.92
CA GLN A 68 -22.38 8.63 12.10
C GLN A 68 -22.15 7.54 13.16
N THR A 69 -21.56 6.39 12.77
CA THR A 69 -21.36 5.25 13.66
C THR A 69 -19.88 5.01 13.93
N GLU A 70 -19.56 4.61 15.16
CA GLU A 70 -18.17 4.39 15.58
C GLU A 70 -17.52 3.21 14.84
N ASN A 71 -18.29 2.16 14.55
CA ASN A 71 -17.79 1.02 13.77
C ASN A 71 -17.39 1.42 12.34
N ALA A 72 -18.16 2.30 11.70
CA ALA A 72 -17.81 2.80 10.37
C ALA A 72 -16.54 3.65 10.42
N LYS A 73 -16.40 4.50 11.43
CA LYS A 73 -15.19 5.30 11.68
C LYS A 73 -13.94 4.43 11.82
N ILE A 74 -14.00 3.37 12.63
CA ILE A 74 -12.89 2.42 12.77
C ILE A 74 -12.55 1.77 11.43
N GLY A 75 -13.57 1.38 10.66
CA GLY A 75 -13.39 0.84 9.31
C GLY A 75 -12.63 1.79 8.37
N PHE A 76 -13.02 3.07 8.33
CA PHE A 76 -12.35 4.07 7.50
C PHE A 76 -10.92 4.39 7.97
N LEU A 77 -10.67 4.44 9.29
CA LEU A 77 -9.31 4.58 9.83
C LEU A 77 -8.42 3.41 9.41
N ARG A 78 -8.96 2.19 9.42
CA ARG A 78 -8.23 1.01 8.95
C ARG A 78 -7.88 1.10 7.46
N VAL A 79 -8.83 1.50 6.62
CA VAL A 79 -8.58 1.70 5.17
C VAL A 79 -7.50 2.76 4.95
N ALA A 80 -7.57 3.90 5.66
CA ALA A 80 -6.55 4.94 5.57
C ALA A 80 -5.17 4.47 6.04
N SER A 81 -5.12 3.67 7.10
CA SER A 81 -3.90 3.04 7.63
C SER A 81 -3.26 2.09 6.60
N GLU A 82 -4.04 1.19 6.02
CA GLU A 82 -3.56 0.22 5.03
C GLU A 82 -3.05 0.93 3.76
N ALA A 83 -3.77 1.96 3.28
CA ALA A 83 -3.33 2.78 2.15
C ALA A 83 -2.05 3.56 2.44
N ARG A 84 -1.88 4.09 3.66
CA ARG A 84 -0.62 4.74 4.10
C ARG A 84 0.55 3.75 4.10
N ALA A 85 0.34 2.53 4.59
CA ALA A 85 1.38 1.51 4.59
C ALA A 85 1.82 1.12 3.17
N LYS A 86 0.88 1.02 2.22
CA LYS A 86 1.18 0.79 0.79
C LYS A 86 1.97 1.94 0.18
N LEU A 87 1.55 3.18 0.44
CA LEU A 87 2.23 4.37 -0.05
C LEU A 87 3.65 4.49 0.53
N GLN A 88 3.82 4.23 1.83
CA GLN A 88 5.12 4.21 2.49
C GLN A 88 6.06 3.17 1.87
N GLY A 89 5.58 1.93 1.68
CA GLY A 89 6.36 0.88 1.05
C GLY A 89 6.73 1.19 -0.41
N LEU A 90 5.90 1.96 -1.11
CA LEU A 90 6.19 2.42 -2.47
C LEU A 90 7.29 3.49 -2.48
N TYR A 91 7.27 4.43 -1.53
CA TYR A 91 8.35 5.40 -1.34
C TYR A 91 9.69 4.75 -0.99
N GLU A 92 9.66 3.69 -0.16
CA GLU A 92 10.87 2.94 0.22
C GLU A 92 11.47 2.20 -0.98
N ARG A 93 10.65 1.45 -1.73
CA ARG A 93 11.12 0.66 -2.89
C ARG A 93 11.67 1.53 -4.02
N THR A 94 11.15 2.74 -4.15
CA THR A 94 11.58 3.69 -5.19
C THR A 94 12.71 4.60 -4.74
N GLY A 95 13.16 4.49 -3.48
CA GLY A 95 14.21 5.34 -2.94
C GLY A 95 13.79 6.80 -2.74
N LEU A 96 12.51 7.12 -2.86
CA LEU A 96 11.96 8.46 -2.60
C LEU A 96 12.05 8.82 -1.11
N ILE A 97 12.06 7.82 -0.22
CA ILE A 97 12.39 7.98 1.20
C ILE A 97 13.54 7.01 1.50
N THR A 98 14.75 7.53 1.69
CA THR A 98 15.96 6.75 2.01
C THR A 98 16.11 6.47 3.50
N THR A 99 15.42 7.19 4.36
CA THR A 99 15.52 7.07 5.83
C THR A 99 14.14 7.16 6.46
N ILE A 100 13.62 6.03 6.91
CA ILE A 100 12.53 6.00 7.89
C ILE A 100 13.16 6.39 9.23
N PRO A 101 12.64 7.39 9.97
CA PRO A 101 12.95 7.48 11.39
C PRO A 101 12.44 6.19 12.04
N THR A 102 13.36 5.29 12.39
CA THR A 102 13.10 3.98 13.00
C THR A 102 12.34 4.08 14.32
N ARG A 103 12.18 5.29 14.86
CA ARG A 103 11.38 5.60 16.04
C ARG A 103 10.90 7.06 15.97
N PHE A 104 9.59 7.27 15.89
CA PHE A 104 8.97 8.43 16.54
C PHE A 104 8.77 8.06 18.01
N SER A 105 9.83 8.12 18.80
CA SER A 105 9.65 8.11 20.24
C SER A 105 9.31 9.53 20.67
N LEU A 106 8.06 9.76 21.09
CA LEU A 106 7.73 10.84 22.02
C LEU A 106 8.39 10.48 23.38
N GLU A 107 9.72 10.38 23.42
CA GLU A 107 10.44 10.01 24.64
C GLU A 107 10.54 11.23 25.56
N GLU A 108 10.64 12.43 24.99
CA GLU A 108 10.53 13.67 25.76
C GLU A 108 9.06 14.05 25.93
N GLY A 109 8.50 13.66 27.08
CA GLY A 109 7.22 14.16 27.56
C GLY A 109 6.02 13.23 27.38
N ASN A 110 6.20 11.95 27.03
CA ASN A 110 5.09 10.98 27.08
C ASN A 110 4.89 10.47 28.52
N PRO A 111 3.85 10.94 29.25
CA PRO A 111 3.61 10.51 30.63
C PRO A 111 3.21 9.03 30.70
N PHE A 112 2.76 8.44 29.58
CA PHE A 112 2.47 7.02 29.51
C PHE A 112 3.72 6.15 29.39
N SER A 113 4.93 6.70 29.37
CA SER A 113 6.15 5.89 29.52
C SER A 113 6.42 5.53 30.98
N ASP A 114 5.90 6.34 31.92
CA ASP A 114 6.02 6.14 33.37
C ASP A 114 5.02 5.07 33.88
N PRO A 115 5.50 3.97 34.49
CA PRO A 115 4.65 2.95 35.10
C PRO A 115 3.68 3.48 36.17
N GLU A 116 4.06 4.50 36.93
CA GLU A 116 3.19 5.08 37.97
C GLU A 116 2.03 5.85 37.36
N PHE A 117 2.30 6.66 36.34
CA PHE A 117 1.27 7.39 35.61
C PHE A 117 0.29 6.44 34.91
N ARG A 118 0.77 5.35 34.29
CA ARG A 118 -0.09 4.31 33.72
C ARG A 118 -1.04 3.70 34.76
N LYS A 119 -0.54 3.40 35.97
CA LYS A 119 -1.38 2.85 37.05
C LYS A 119 -2.45 3.85 37.49
N LYS A 120 -2.09 5.12 37.68
CA LYS A 120 -3.03 6.19 38.05
C LYS A 120 -4.08 6.42 36.96
N TYR A 121 -3.66 6.45 35.70
CA TYR A 121 -4.57 6.57 34.56
C TYR A 121 -5.54 5.37 34.49
N MET A 122 -5.05 4.14 34.61
CA MET A 122 -5.90 2.95 34.62
C MET A 122 -6.90 2.92 35.78
N ALA A 123 -6.53 3.45 36.95
CA ALA A 123 -7.44 3.59 38.08
C ALA A 123 -8.56 4.60 37.79
N LEU A 124 -8.20 5.78 37.26
CA LEU A 124 -9.16 6.81 36.83
C LEU A 124 -10.15 6.27 35.77
N MET A 125 -9.64 5.50 34.81
CA MET A 125 -10.46 4.88 33.75
C MET A 125 -11.44 3.85 34.31
N LYS A 126 -11.01 3.04 35.30
CA LYS A 126 -11.90 2.10 35.99
C LYS A 126 -13.00 2.82 36.77
N GLU A 127 -12.67 3.93 37.41
CA GLU A 127 -13.64 4.75 38.13
C GLU A 127 -14.65 5.42 37.18
N ALA A 128 -14.19 5.97 36.07
CA ALA A 128 -15.04 6.57 35.03
C ALA A 128 -16.00 5.52 34.43
N ARG A 129 -15.52 4.29 34.19
CA ARG A 129 -16.36 3.16 33.73
C ARG A 129 -17.38 2.74 34.80
N GLY A 130 -16.99 2.72 36.07
CA GLY A 130 -17.91 2.47 37.19
C GLY A 130 -19.00 3.52 37.33
N LYS A 131 -18.74 4.75 36.90
CA LYS A 131 -19.70 5.87 36.85
C LYS A 131 -20.50 5.94 35.54
N GLY A 132 -20.32 4.98 34.63
CA GLY A 132 -21.05 4.91 33.35
C GLY A 132 -20.64 5.97 32.33
N ILE A 133 -19.50 6.64 32.52
CA ILE A 133 -19.01 7.66 31.59
C ILE A 133 -18.32 6.94 30.42
N PRO A 134 -18.75 7.16 29.16
CA PRO A 134 -18.08 6.56 28.01
C PRO A 134 -16.69 7.17 27.88
N VAL A 135 -15.66 6.31 27.88
CA VAL A 135 -14.29 6.76 27.63
C VAL A 135 -13.86 6.31 26.24
N PHE A 136 -13.54 7.29 25.39
CA PHE A 136 -13.13 7.08 24.01
C PHE A 136 -11.61 6.90 23.93
N GLY A 137 -11.13 5.90 23.19
CA GLY A 137 -9.70 5.69 22.94
C GLY A 137 -9.10 4.40 23.53
N LEU A 138 -9.92 3.38 23.79
CA LEU A 138 -9.50 1.98 23.83
C LEU A 138 -10.11 1.23 22.65
#